data_AF-A0A6B0RZ00-F1
#
_entry.id   AF-A0A6B0RZ00-F1
#
_cell.length_a   1.000
_cell.length_b   1.000
_cell.length_c   1.000
_cell.angle_alpha   90.00
_cell.angle_beta   90.00
_cell.angle_gamma   90.00
#
_symmetry.space_group_name_H-M   'P 1'
#
loop_
_entity.id
_entity.type
_entity.pdbx_description
1 polymer ?
#
loop_
_entity_poly.entity_id
_entity_poly.type
_entity_poly.pdbx_seq_one_letter_code
_entity_poly.pdbx_strand_id
1 'polypeptide(L)'
;MNLFLYWINEDGEEELATPPLDGIILPGVTRQSILDLAHQWGEFKVSERYLTMDDLTTAVEENRVREMFGSGTACVVCPVSTTLYKDETIHIPTMENGPKLASRILEKLTDIQYGREESDWTITVA
;
A
#
# COMPACT_ATOMS: atom_id res chain seq x y z
N MET A 1 2.16 -8.83 -7.43
CA MET A 1 1.50 -7.95 -6.46
C MET A 1 1.78 -6.52 -6.85
N ASN A 2 0.83 -5.61 -6.72
CA ASN A 2 1.08 -4.18 -6.92
C ASN A 2 1.69 -3.58 -5.65
N LEU A 3 2.65 -2.66 -5.80
CA LEU A 3 3.37 -2.05 -4.70
C LEU A 3 2.61 -0.84 -4.13
N PHE A 4 2.63 -0.69 -2.82
CA PHE A 4 2.24 0.51 -2.10
C PHE A 4 3.34 0.93 -1.12
N LEU A 5 3.56 2.23 -1.02
CA LEU A 5 4.43 2.88 -0.05
C LEU A 5 3.61 3.91 0.73
N TYR A 6 3.55 3.74 2.04
CA TYR A 6 2.99 4.71 2.97
C TYR A 6 4.13 5.42 3.70
N TRP A 7 4.21 6.73 3.52
CA TRP A 7 5.39 7.50 3.93
C TRP A 7 5.03 8.98 4.10
N ILE A 8 5.99 9.75 4.62
CA ILE A 8 5.99 11.21 4.52
C ILE A 8 6.75 11.56 3.24
N ASN A 9 6.08 12.20 2.28
CA ASN A 9 6.67 12.57 1.00
C ASN A 9 7.69 13.73 1.15
N GLU A 10 8.27 14.16 0.05
CA GLU A 10 9.31 15.20 0.01
C GLU A 10 8.78 16.58 0.44
N ASP A 11 7.47 16.81 0.29
CA ASP A 11 6.78 18.03 0.70
C ASP A 11 6.37 17.99 2.20
N GLY A 12 6.64 16.89 2.90
CA GLY A 12 6.29 16.72 4.31
C GLY A 12 4.84 16.26 4.55
N GLU A 13 4.14 15.80 3.51
CA GLU A 13 2.76 15.32 3.60
C GLU A 13 2.73 13.80 3.82
N GLU A 14 1.79 13.32 4.63
CA GLU A 14 1.51 11.89 4.75
C GLU A 14 0.83 11.40 3.47
N GLU A 15 1.41 10.38 2.82
CA GLU A 15 1.04 9.95 1.48
C GLU A 15 1.02 8.42 1.37
N LEU A 16 -0.02 7.90 0.72
CA LEU A 16 -0.07 6.54 0.17
C LEU A 16 0.23 6.61 -1.32
N ALA A 17 1.43 6.18 -1.71
CA ALA A 17 1.90 6.19 -3.08
C ALA A 17 1.88 4.79 -3.70
N THR A 18 1.52 4.71 -4.98
CA THR A 18 1.65 3.49 -5.81
C THR A 18 2.11 3.88 -7.22
N PRO A 19 2.91 3.06 -7.92
CA PRO A 19 3.28 3.33 -9.31
C PRO A 19 2.07 3.49 -10.24
N PRO A 20 2.11 4.42 -11.23
CA PRO A 20 1.02 4.67 -12.16
C PRO A 20 0.86 3.53 -13.19
N LEU A 21 -0.28 3.51 -13.88
CA LEU A 21 -0.57 2.54 -14.95
C LEU A 21 -0.09 3.07 -16.31
N ASP A 22 1.22 3.13 -16.49
CA ASP A 22 1.91 3.59 -17.72
C ASP A 22 2.15 2.49 -18.76
N GLY A 23 1.76 1.25 -18.44
CA GLY A 23 1.85 0.08 -19.33
C GLY A 23 2.73 -1.06 -18.81
N ILE A 24 3.61 -0.81 -17.82
CA ILE A 24 4.44 -1.87 -17.21
C ILE A 24 3.84 -2.45 -15.92
N ILE A 25 2.90 -1.73 -15.31
CA ILE A 25 2.19 -2.16 -14.11
C ILE A 25 0.86 -2.81 -14.49
N LEU A 26 0.64 -4.04 -14.04
CA LEU A 26 -0.65 -4.73 -14.21
C LEU A 26 -1.72 -4.05 -13.35
N PRO A 27 -2.90 -3.69 -13.88
CA PRO A 27 -3.98 -3.03 -13.13
C PRO A 27 -4.69 -4.03 -12.20
N GLY A 28 -4.14 -4.26 -11.00
CA GLY A 28 -4.71 -5.20 -10.04
C GLY A 28 -6.03 -4.71 -9.43
N VAL A 29 -7.02 -5.60 -9.30
CA VAL A 29 -8.31 -5.26 -8.67
C VAL A 29 -8.12 -4.85 -7.21
N THR A 30 -7.30 -5.59 -6.45
CA THR A 30 -6.99 -5.23 -5.05
C THR A 30 -6.29 -3.88 -4.94
N ARG A 31 -5.44 -3.52 -5.92
CA ARG A 31 -4.82 -2.19 -5.99
C ARG A 31 -5.90 -1.12 -6.14
N GLN A 32 -6.84 -1.31 -7.07
CA GLN A 32 -7.92 -0.36 -7.28
C GLN A 32 -8.78 -0.20 -6.03
N SER A 33 -9.20 -1.30 -5.39
CA SER A 33 -9.98 -1.25 -4.16
C SER A 33 -9.27 -0.51 -3.02
N ILE A 34 -7.95 -0.64 -2.91
CA ILE A 34 -7.15 0.09 -1.90
C ILE A 34 -7.15 1.59 -2.20
N LEU A 35 -6.96 1.99 -3.47
CA LEU A 35 -7.02 3.40 -3.86
C LEU A 35 -8.40 4.00 -3.61
N ASP A 36 -9.46 3.27 -3.94
CA ASP A 36 -10.85 3.71 -3.72
C ASP A 36 -11.14 3.93 -2.23
N LEU A 37 -10.74 2.97 -1.37
CA LEU A 37 -10.86 3.10 0.09
C LEU A 37 -10.06 4.28 0.64
N ALA A 38 -8.80 4.44 0.19
CA ALA A 38 -7.94 5.52 0.67
C ALA A 38 -8.48 6.90 0.27
N HIS A 39 -8.97 7.05 -0.96
CA HIS A 39 -9.65 8.27 -1.40
C HIS A 39 -10.95 8.53 -0.62
N GLN A 40 -11.72 7.48 -0.32
CA GLN A 40 -12.96 7.61 0.45
C GLN A 40 -12.71 8.06 1.89
N TRP A 41 -11.63 7.60 2.53
CA TRP A 41 -11.27 8.03 3.88
C TRP A 41 -10.80 9.48 3.90
N GLY A 42 -10.04 9.93 2.89
CA GLY A 42 -9.62 11.33 2.76
C GLY A 42 -8.73 11.83 3.90
N GLU A 43 -8.01 10.91 4.58
CA GLU A 43 -7.19 11.21 5.77
C GLU A 43 -5.75 11.64 5.42
N PHE A 44 -5.26 11.21 4.25
CA PHE A 44 -3.90 11.45 3.76
C PHE A 44 -3.90 11.54 2.23
N LYS A 45 -2.79 12.01 1.66
CA LYS A 45 -2.65 12.14 0.21
C LYS A 45 -2.57 10.76 -0.44
N VAL A 46 -3.25 10.59 -1.58
CA VAL A 46 -3.20 9.35 -2.36
C VAL A 46 -2.67 9.69 -3.74
N SER A 47 -1.55 9.06 -4.12
CA SER A 47 -0.80 9.44 -5.32
C SER A 47 -0.44 8.22 -6.16
N GLU A 48 -0.86 8.24 -7.42
CA GLU A 48 -0.32 7.37 -8.46
C GLU A 48 0.94 8.02 -9.06
N ARG A 49 2.12 7.74 -8.50
CA ARG A 49 3.39 8.38 -8.87
C ARG A 49 4.54 7.40 -8.98
N TYR A 50 5.57 7.79 -9.73
CA TYR A 50 6.82 7.02 -9.78
C TYR A 50 7.50 7.03 -8.42
N LEU A 51 8.05 5.88 -8.04
CA LEU A 51 8.83 5.65 -6.83
C LEU A 51 10.16 5.02 -7.26
N THR A 52 11.27 5.69 -6.98
CA THR A 52 12.61 5.18 -7.30
C THR A 52 13.26 4.55 -6.08
N MET A 53 14.32 3.77 -6.31
CA MET A 53 15.12 3.24 -5.20
C MET A 53 15.82 4.35 -4.42
N ASP A 54 16.22 5.44 -5.09
CA ASP A 54 16.88 6.57 -4.44
C ASP A 54 15.89 7.32 -3.52
N ASP A 55 14.62 7.46 -3.93
CA ASP A 55 13.55 8.02 -3.08
C ASP A 55 13.35 7.15 -1.83
N LEU A 56 13.32 5.82 -2.02
CA LEU A 56 13.13 4.86 -0.93
C LEU A 56 14.31 4.88 0.04
N THR A 57 15.55 4.80 -0.44
CA THR A 57 16.74 4.80 0.43
C THR A 57 16.83 6.09 1.23
N THR A 58 16.61 7.23 0.58
CA THR A 58 16.63 8.55 1.23
C THR A 58 15.54 8.64 2.30
N ALA A 59 14.32 8.19 1.99
CA ALA A 59 13.22 8.20 2.95
C ALA A 59 13.41 7.24 4.12
N VAL A 60 14.10 6.11 3.93
CA VAL A 60 14.45 5.19 5.02
C VAL A 60 15.49 5.84 5.93
N GLU A 61 16.54 6.44 5.39
CA GLU A 61 17.58 7.16 6.16
C GLU A 61 16.98 8.32 6.96
N GLU A 62 16.02 9.04 6.38
CA GLU A 62 15.31 10.15 7.01
C GLU A 62 14.15 9.71 7.93
N ASN A 63 13.93 8.41 8.12
CA ASN A 63 12.82 7.84 8.91
C ASN A 63 11.42 8.32 8.46
N ARG A 64 11.25 8.60 7.17
CA ARG A 64 9.98 9.03 6.57
C ARG A 64 9.08 7.86 6.15
N VAL A 65 9.64 6.67 5.94
CA VAL A 65 8.86 5.48 5.58
C VAL A 65 8.08 4.95 6.79
N ARG A 66 6.77 4.72 6.60
CA ARG A 66 5.90 4.13 7.63
C ARG A 66 5.65 2.66 7.34
N GLU A 67 5.10 2.36 6.16
CA GLU A 67 4.70 1.01 5.77
C GLU A 67 4.98 0.80 4.28
N MET A 68 5.40 -0.40 3.91
CA MET A 68 5.50 -0.83 2.52
C MET A 68 4.85 -2.19 2.39
N PHE A 69 4.00 -2.37 1.38
CA PHE A 69 3.30 -3.62 1.19
C PHE A 69 2.96 -3.90 -0.27
N GLY A 70 2.86 -5.18 -0.60
CA GLY A 70 2.27 -5.67 -1.84
C GLY A 70 0.76 -5.85 -1.69
N SER A 71 0.03 -5.67 -2.78
CA SER A 71 -1.40 -6.00 -2.86
C SER A 71 -1.68 -7.02 -3.96
N GLY A 72 -2.68 -7.85 -3.75
CA GLY A 72 -3.13 -8.82 -4.75
C GLY A 72 -4.08 -9.86 -4.18
N THR A 73 -4.86 -10.50 -5.06
CA THR A 73 -5.95 -11.40 -4.67
C THR A 73 -5.53 -12.54 -3.73
N ALA A 74 -4.30 -13.05 -3.87
CA ALA A 74 -3.84 -14.19 -3.08
C ALA A 74 -3.65 -13.89 -1.59
N CYS A 75 -3.26 -12.66 -1.24
CA CYS A 75 -2.91 -12.28 0.13
C CYS A 75 -3.62 -11.01 0.62
N VAL A 76 -4.40 -10.36 -0.24
CA VAL A 76 -5.01 -9.03 -0.07
C VAL A 76 -3.94 -7.95 0.13
N VAL A 77 -3.25 -7.96 1.27
CA VAL A 77 -2.12 -7.10 1.64
C VAL A 77 -0.97 -7.95 2.20
N CYS A 78 0.26 -7.74 1.70
CA CYS A 78 1.47 -8.43 2.13
C CYS A 78 2.53 -7.41 2.59
N PRO A 79 2.72 -7.22 3.90
CA PRO A 79 3.75 -6.33 4.44
C PRO A 79 5.17 -6.69 3.98
N VAL A 80 6.02 -5.68 3.83
CA VAL A 80 7.44 -5.82 3.48
C VAL A 80 8.29 -5.32 4.64
N SER A 81 9.20 -6.16 5.15
CA SER A 81 10.12 -5.80 6.24
C SER A 81 11.54 -5.45 5.76
N THR A 82 11.92 -5.91 4.57
CA THR A 82 13.31 -5.86 4.12
C THR A 82 13.41 -5.93 2.60
N THR A 83 14.32 -5.15 2.04
CA THR A 83 14.66 -5.14 0.61
C THR A 83 16.18 -5.31 0.47
N LEU A 84 16.62 -6.30 -0.30
CA LEU A 84 18.03 -6.45 -0.66
C LEU A 84 18.31 -5.68 -1.95
N TYR A 85 19.21 -4.70 -1.89
CA TYR A 85 19.56 -3.85 -3.03
C TYR A 85 21.07 -3.56 -3.03
N LYS A 86 21.74 -3.84 -4.15
CA LYS A 86 23.20 -3.64 -4.31
C LYS A 86 24.03 -4.26 -3.17
N ASP A 87 23.69 -5.49 -2.78
CA ASP A 87 24.29 -6.23 -1.65
C ASP A 87 24.08 -5.60 -0.26
N GLU A 88 23.26 -4.54 -0.17
CA GLU A 88 22.86 -3.91 1.08
C GLU A 88 21.44 -4.32 1.47
N THR A 89 21.28 -4.67 2.74
CA THR A 89 19.98 -5.03 3.33
C THR A 89 19.32 -3.77 3.85
N ILE A 90 18.35 -3.25 3.11
CA ILE A 90 17.54 -2.09 3.51
C ILE A 90 16.40 -2.59 4.39
N HIS A 91 16.41 -2.20 5.66
CA HIS A 91 15.31 -2.50 6.58
C HIS A 91 14.16 -1.51 6.37
N ILE A 92 12.94 -2.04 6.23
CA ILE A 92 11.72 -1.24 6.10
C ILE A 92 10.90 -1.40 7.39
N PRO A 93 10.59 -0.31 8.11
CA PRO A 93 10.01 -0.35 9.46
C PRO A 93 8.51 -0.66 9.46
N THR A 94 8.01 -1.44 8.51
CA THR A 94 6.58 -1.72 8.35
C THR A 94 6.00 -2.41 9.57
N MET A 95 6.71 -3.39 10.13
CA MET A 95 6.19 -4.22 11.23
C MET A 95 6.25 -3.48 12.57
N GLU A 96 7.30 -2.68 12.75
CA GLU A 96 7.61 -1.88 13.92
C GLU A 96 6.59 -0.74 14.10
N ASN A 97 6.00 -0.26 13.00
CA ASN A 97 4.92 0.72 13.02
C ASN A 97 3.52 0.11 13.31
N GLY A 98 3.44 -1.20 13.57
CA GLY A 98 2.20 -1.89 13.91
C GLY A 98 1.24 -2.08 12.73
N PRO A 99 1.79 -2.27 11.53
CA PRO A 99 1.35 -1.71 10.23
C PRO A 99 -0.14 -1.38 10.22
N LYS A 100 -0.45 -0.16 10.68
CA LYS A 100 -1.81 0.29 10.98
C LYS A 100 -2.63 0.37 9.71
N LEU A 101 -2.05 0.91 8.64
CA LEU A 101 -2.74 1.07 7.37
C LEU A 101 -2.94 -0.29 6.68
N ALA A 102 -1.90 -1.12 6.62
CA ALA A 102 -1.98 -2.45 6.04
C ALA A 102 -3.05 -3.31 6.75
N SER A 103 -3.08 -3.26 8.09
CA SER A 103 -4.06 -4.01 8.90
C SER A 103 -5.48 -3.49 8.72
N ARG A 104 -5.67 -2.16 8.69
CA ARG A 104 -6.97 -1.53 8.44
C ARG A 104 -7.53 -1.88 7.06
N ILE A 105 -6.68 -1.86 6.03
CA ILE A 105 -7.06 -2.25 4.67
C ILE A 105 -7.46 -3.72 4.64
N LEU A 106 -6.64 -4.60 5.24
CA LEU A 106 -6.92 -6.03 5.29
C LEU A 106 -8.27 -6.30 5.98
N GLU A 107 -8.50 -5.71 7.14
CA GLU A 107 -9.75 -5.84 7.89
C GLU A 107 -10.94 -5.37 7.05
N LYS A 108 -10.87 -4.16 6.49
CA LYS A 108 -11.96 -3.58 5.68
C LYS A 108 -12.32 -4.44 4.48
N LEU A 109 -11.33 -4.88 3.70
CA LEU A 109 -11.56 -5.72 2.53
C LEU A 109 -12.09 -7.10 2.92
N THR A 110 -11.59 -7.67 4.01
CA THR A 110 -12.07 -8.97 4.52
C THR A 110 -13.51 -8.84 5.02
N ASP A 111 -13.87 -7.75 5.68
CA ASP A 111 -15.23 -7.52 6.17
C ASP A 111 -16.23 -7.41 5.03
N ILE A 112 -15.86 -6.71 3.95
CA ILE A 112 -16.66 -6.65 2.72
C ILE A 112 -16.77 -8.05 2.09
N GLN A 113 -15.64 -8.73 1.87
CA GLN A 113 -15.60 -10.04 1.19
C GLN A 113 -16.40 -11.13 1.90
N TYR A 114 -16.41 -11.12 3.24
CA TYR A 114 -17.14 -12.10 4.05
C TYR A 114 -18.52 -11.61 4.49
N GLY A 115 -19.00 -10.46 3.97
CA GLY A 115 -20.34 -9.95 4.22
C GLY A 115 -20.59 -9.46 5.65
N ARG A 116 -19.53 -9.10 6.40
CA ARG A 116 -19.65 -8.39 7.68
C ARG A 116 -19.97 -6.91 7.46
N GLU A 117 -19.64 -6.39 6.30
CA GLU A 117 -20.04 -5.08 5.82
C GLU A 117 -20.67 -5.19 4.42
N GLU A 118 -21.81 -4.53 4.21
CA GLU A 118 -22.46 -4.47 2.90
C GLU A 118 -21.70 -3.53 1.97
N SER A 119 -21.48 -3.97 0.72
CA SER A 119 -20.86 -3.19 -0.34
C SER A 119 -21.33 -3.70 -1.70
N ASP A 120 -21.37 -2.81 -2.68
CA ASP A 120 -21.65 -3.11 -4.08
C ASP A 120 -20.53 -3.91 -4.77
N TRP A 121 -19.39 -4.12 -4.10
CA TRP A 121 -18.27 -4.91 -4.62
C TRP A 121 -18.49 -6.43 -4.54
N THR A 122 -19.46 -6.89 -3.74
CA THR A 122 -19.75 -8.32 -3.60
C THR A 122 -21.04 -8.72 -4.30
N ILE A 123 -21.03 -9.90 -4.91
CA ILE A 123 -22.19 -10.50 -5.57
C ILE A 123 -22.44 -11.85 -4.93
N THR A 124 -23.62 -12.03 -4.35
CA THR A 124 -24.04 -13.32 -3.79
C THR A 124 -24.26 -14.32 -4.92
N VAL A 125 -23.54 -15.43 -4.87
CA VAL A 125 -23.73 -16.55 -5.80
C VAL A 125 -24.90 -17.40 -5.29
N ALA A 126 -25.84 -17.71 -6.18
CA ALA A 126 -27.02 -18.53 -5.90
C ALA A 126 -26.74 -20.04 -5.98
#